data_AF-A0A524K4S3-F1
#
_entry.id   AF-A0A524K4S3-F1
#
_cell.length_a   1.000
_cell.length_b   1.000
_cell.length_c   1.000
_cell.angle_alpha   90.00
_cell.angle_beta   90.00
_cell.angle_gamma   90.00
#
_symmetry.space_group_name_H-M   'P 1'
#
loop_
_entity.id
_entity.type
_entity.pdbx_description
1 polymer ?
#
loop_
_entity_poly.entity_id
_entity_poly.type
_entity_poly.pdbx_seq_one_letter_code
_entity_poly.pdbx_strand_id
1 'polypeptide(L)'
;MIKTTAFGETVEDYDIPVLNEREIRASAGILFLIMFMSWMQILFRHDFIPIKYGITMFFIDFIIRIFVNPKYSPTLILGRYIVRRQNPEYVGAPQKKFAWTIGLALSTIMFLHMVVVNSYSFITGIICLTCLVFLFFESAFG
;
A
#
# COMPACT_ATOMS: atom_id res chain seq x y z
N MET A 1 -26.12 16.93 1.28
CA MET A 1 -24.78 17.55 1.40
C MET A 1 -23.75 16.47 1.13
N ILE A 2 -23.21 16.40 -0.08
CA ILE A 2 -22.28 15.34 -0.49
C ILE A 2 -20.97 15.55 0.27
N LYS A 3 -20.72 14.72 1.27
CA LYS A 3 -19.49 14.74 2.07
C LYS A 3 -18.39 14.14 1.18
N THR A 4 -17.79 14.97 0.33
CA THR A 4 -16.78 14.61 -0.69
C THR A 4 -15.44 14.10 -0.15
N THR A 5 -15.35 13.83 1.15
CA THR A 5 -14.16 13.33 1.86
C THR A 5 -14.48 12.09 2.72
N ALA A 6 -15.45 11.28 2.33
CA ALA A 6 -15.66 9.98 2.97
C ALA A 6 -14.57 8.99 2.54
N PHE A 7 -13.93 8.35 3.52
CA PHE A 7 -12.98 7.27 3.30
C PHE A 7 -13.78 5.97 3.06
N GLY A 8 -13.92 5.57 1.80
CA GLY A 8 -14.75 4.44 1.37
C GLY A 8 -15.96 4.84 0.55
N GLU A 9 -16.62 3.84 -0.03
CA GLU A 9 -17.88 3.97 -0.78
C GLU A 9 -19.05 3.64 0.16
N THR A 10 -20.13 4.41 0.10
CA THR A 10 -21.39 4.12 0.82
C THR A 10 -22.28 3.30 -0.10
N VAL A 11 -22.51 2.03 0.24
CA VAL A 11 -23.38 1.12 -0.50
C VAL A 11 -24.70 1.00 0.28
N GLU A 12 -25.84 0.97 -0.41
CA GLU A 12 -27.19 1.04 0.21
C GLU A 12 -27.45 -0.06 1.25
N ASP A 13 -26.75 -1.19 1.16
CA ASP A 13 -26.88 -2.33 2.09
C ASP A 13 -25.92 -2.28 3.30
N TYR A 14 -25.10 -1.23 3.45
CA TYR A 14 -24.09 -1.14 4.53
C TYR A 14 -24.17 0.19 5.31
N ASP A 15 -24.32 0.10 6.63
CA ASP A 15 -24.34 1.25 7.54
C ASP A 15 -22.97 1.94 7.70
N ILE A 16 -21.89 1.26 7.32
CA ILE A 16 -20.51 1.76 7.39
C ILE A 16 -19.93 1.97 5.98
N PRO A 17 -19.01 2.92 5.79
CA PRO A 17 -18.30 3.03 4.53
C PRO A 17 -17.50 1.75 4.28
N VAL A 18 -17.60 1.25 3.05
CA VAL A 18 -16.98 -0.01 2.63
C VAL A 18 -15.96 0.23 1.52
N LEU A 19 -15.03 -0.70 1.38
CA LEU A 19 -14.08 -0.74 0.28
C LEU A 19 -14.12 -2.12 -0.36
N ASN A 20 -13.85 -2.17 -1.66
CA ASN A 20 -13.73 -3.45 -2.37
C ASN A 20 -12.40 -4.13 -2.02
N GLU A 21 -12.47 -5.23 -1.28
CA GLU A 21 -11.33 -6.00 -0.83
C GLU A 21 -10.50 -6.55 -1.99
N ARG A 22 -11.13 -6.91 -3.12
CA ARG A 22 -10.41 -7.42 -4.30
C ARG A 22 -9.48 -6.37 -4.90
N GLU A 23 -9.89 -5.11 -4.89
CA GLU A 23 -9.06 -4.00 -5.36
C GLU A 23 -7.86 -3.78 -4.45
N ILE A 24 -8.09 -3.87 -3.14
CA ILE A 24 -7.06 -3.75 -2.11
C ILE A 24 -6.03 -4.87 -2.24
N ARG A 25 -6.47 -6.12 -2.34
CA ARG A 25 -5.58 -7.29 -2.50
C ARG A 25 -4.76 -7.22 -3.79
N ALA A 26 -5.39 -6.84 -4.90
CA ALA A 26 -4.69 -6.66 -6.17
C ALA A 26 -3.63 -5.56 -6.07
N SER A 27 -3.97 -4.43 -5.44
CA SER A 27 -3.04 -3.34 -5.20
C SER A 27 -1.86 -3.77 -4.29
N ALA A 28 -2.14 -4.48 -3.20
CA ALA A 28 -1.14 -5.03 -2.30
C ALA A 28 -0.19 -6.00 -3.01
N GLY A 29 -0.71 -6.86 -3.89
CA GLY A 29 0.09 -7.76 -4.71
C GLY A 29 1.03 -7.04 -5.69
N ILE A 30 0.56 -5.96 -6.33
CA ILE A 30 1.41 -5.13 -7.22
C ILE A 30 2.55 -4.49 -6.41
N LEU A 31 2.22 -3.87 -5.27
CA LEU A 31 3.21 -3.22 -4.42
C LEU A 31 4.20 -4.24 -3.84
N PHE A 32 3.72 -5.41 -3.42
CA PHE A 32 4.56 -6.51 -2.98
C PHE A 32 5.56 -6.91 -4.06
N LEU A 33 5.11 -7.15 -5.29
CA LEU A 33 5.98 -7.56 -6.39
C LEU A 33 7.07 -6.53 -6.66
N ILE A 34 6.71 -5.25 -6.76
CA ILE A 34 7.67 -4.16 -7.03
C ILE A 34 8.70 -4.08 -5.90
N MET A 35 8.25 -4.07 -4.65
CA MET A 35 9.13 -3.99 -3.48
C MET A 35 10.02 -5.23 -3.34
N PHE A 36 9.48 -6.42 -3.62
CA PHE A 36 10.22 -7.68 -3.57
C PHE A 36 11.30 -7.74 -4.64
N MET A 37 10.98 -7.33 -5.87
CA MET A 37 11.96 -7.26 -6.96
C MET A 37 13.07 -6.26 -6.63
N SER A 38 12.71 -5.08 -6.10
CA SER A 38 13.71 -4.10 -5.63
C SER A 38 14.58 -4.65 -4.50
N TRP A 39 14.00 -5.40 -3.56
CA TRP A 39 14.75 -6.06 -2.48
C TRP A 39 15.71 -7.13 -3.01
N MET A 40 15.30 -7.93 -4.00
CA MET A 40 16.17 -8.90 -4.66
C MET A 40 17.37 -8.23 -5.35
N GLN A 41 17.19 -7.05 -5.95
CA GLN A 41 18.32 -6.30 -6.55
C GLN A 41 19.36 -5.88 -5.50
N ILE A 42 18.92 -5.54 -4.28
CA ILE A 42 19.85 -5.26 -3.16
C ILE A 42 20.66 -6.51 -2.80
N LEU A 43 20.02 -7.68 -2.70
CA LEU A 43 20.71 -8.92 -2.30
C LEU A 43 21.72 -9.39 -3.35
N PHE A 44 21.33 -9.38 -4.63
CA PHE A 44 22.17 -9.97 -5.68
C PHE A 44 23.14 -8.99 -6.32
N ARG A 45 22.80 -7.70 -6.37
CA ARG A 45 23.60 -6.69 -7.08
C ARG A 45 24.08 -5.54 -6.19
N HIS A 46 23.67 -5.51 -4.93
CA HIS A 46 23.90 -4.39 -4.02
C HIS A 46 23.44 -3.04 -4.62
N ASP A 47 22.43 -3.09 -5.49
CA ASP A 47 21.86 -1.91 -6.12
C ASP A 47 20.68 -1.41 -5.29
N PHE A 48 20.84 -0.24 -4.69
CA PHE A 48 19.83 0.42 -3.86
C PHE A 48 18.98 1.43 -4.64
N ILE A 49 19.24 1.64 -5.93
CA ILE A 49 18.46 2.56 -6.76
C ILE A 49 17.01 2.08 -6.90
N PRO A 50 16.72 0.80 -7.22
CA PRO A 50 15.35 0.32 -7.39
C PRO A 50 14.49 0.45 -6.13
N ILE A 51 15.08 0.23 -4.95
CA ILE A 51 14.32 0.31 -3.69
C ILE A 51 13.96 1.76 -3.33
N LYS A 52 14.80 2.74 -3.68
CA LYS A 52 14.47 4.16 -3.46
C LYS A 52 13.25 4.60 -4.25
N TYR A 53 13.18 4.20 -5.52
CA TYR A 53 11.99 4.46 -6.34
C TYR A 53 10.76 3.71 -5.80
N GLY A 54 10.93 2.44 -5.43
CA GLY A 54 9.86 1.63 -4.83
C GLY A 54 9.29 2.27 -3.56
N ILE A 55 10.14 2.63 -2.60
CA ILE A 55 9.73 3.27 -1.33
C ILE A 55 9.07 4.62 -1.59
N THR A 56 9.59 5.43 -2.51
CA THR A 56 9.00 6.74 -2.83
C THR A 56 7.59 6.59 -3.40
N MET A 57 7.41 5.67 -4.36
CA MET A 57 6.10 5.38 -4.93
C MET A 57 5.14 4.81 -3.88
N PHE A 58 5.61 3.89 -3.05
CA PHE A 58 4.85 3.31 -1.94
C PHE A 58 4.39 4.38 -0.92
N PHE A 59 5.30 5.26 -0.52
CA PHE A 59 5.02 6.35 0.40
C PHE A 59 3.97 7.33 -0.15
N ILE A 60 4.13 7.76 -1.41
CA ILE A 60 3.18 8.64 -2.08
C ILE A 60 1.80 7.97 -2.18
N ASP A 61 1.75 6.69 -2.53
CA ASP A 61 0.49 5.95 -2.65
C ASP A 61 -0.27 5.90 -1.31
N PHE A 62 0.41 5.61 -0.20
CA PHE A 62 -0.20 5.60 1.13
C PHE A 62 -0.63 6.99 1.61
N ILE A 63 0.13 8.04 1.27
CA ILE A 63 -0.30 9.43 1.54
C ILE A 63 -1.63 9.71 0.85
N ILE A 64 -1.74 9.38 -0.44
CA ILE A 64 -2.95 9.62 -1.23
C ILE A 64 -4.12 8.82 -0.65
N ARG A 65 -3.91 7.55 -0.28
CA ARG A 65 -4.95 6.71 0.32
C ARG A 65 -5.54 7.31 1.60
N ILE A 66 -4.69 7.81 2.49
CA ILE A 66 -5.10 8.20 3.85
C ILE A 66 -5.57 9.65 3.91
N PHE A 67 -4.84 10.57 3.29
CA PHE A 67 -5.10 12.01 3.40
C PHE A 67 -6.04 12.56 2.34
N VAL A 68 -6.04 11.98 1.13
CA VAL A 68 -6.86 12.47 0.01
C VAL A 68 -8.11 11.61 -0.13
N ASN A 69 -7.98 10.43 -0.74
CA ASN A 69 -9.03 9.44 -0.87
C ASN A 69 -8.45 8.13 -1.43
N PRO A 70 -8.86 6.95 -0.92
CA PRO A 70 -8.49 5.66 -1.52
C PRO A 70 -8.80 5.54 -3.01
N LYS A 71 -9.85 6.22 -3.49
CA LYS A 71 -10.26 6.23 -4.90
C LYS A 71 -9.19 6.79 -5.86
N TYR A 72 -8.31 7.66 -5.37
CA TYR A 72 -7.26 8.30 -6.17
C TYR A 72 -5.89 7.62 -6.06
N SER A 73 -5.77 6.59 -5.24
CA SER A 73 -4.51 5.87 -5.12
C SER A 73 -4.18 5.18 -6.45
N PRO A 74 -3.01 5.45 -7.05
CA PRO A 74 -2.66 4.92 -8.36
C PRO A 74 -2.65 3.38 -8.37
N THR A 75 -2.21 2.77 -7.27
CA THR A 75 -2.17 1.31 -7.15
C THR A 75 -3.57 0.70 -6.99
N LEU A 76 -4.49 1.36 -6.28
CA LEU A 76 -5.90 0.95 -6.19
C LEU A 76 -6.63 1.11 -7.53
N ILE A 77 -6.33 2.16 -8.29
CA ILE A 77 -6.86 2.34 -9.66
C ILE A 77 -6.42 1.19 -10.56
N LEU A 78 -5.14 0.80 -10.49
CA LEU A 78 -4.63 -0.36 -11.23
C LEU A 78 -5.28 -1.65 -10.75
N GLY A 79 -5.41 -1.85 -9.44
CA GLY A 79 -6.12 -2.98 -8.86
C GLY A 79 -7.56 -3.09 -9.38
N ARG A 80 -8.29 -1.98 -9.37
CA ARG A 80 -9.66 -1.88 -9.90
C ARG A 80 -9.76 -2.25 -11.38
N TYR A 81 -8.78 -1.85 -12.18
CA TYR A 81 -8.74 -2.25 -13.59
C TYR A 81 -8.57 -3.77 -13.75
N ILE A 82 -7.69 -4.39 -12.95
CA ILE A 82 -7.43 -5.84 -12.98
C ILE A 82 -8.65 -6.64 -12.53
N VAL A 83 -9.30 -6.25 -11.42
CA VAL A 83 -10.42 -7.00 -10.84
C VAL A 83 -11.80 -6.58 -11.35
N ARG A 84 -11.90 -5.71 -12.37
CA ARG A 84 -13.17 -5.12 -12.83
C ARG A 84 -14.26 -6.14 -13.22
N ARG A 85 -13.88 -7.35 -13.61
CA ARG A 85 -14.83 -8.42 -14.00
C ARG A 85 -15.22 -9.36 -12.85
N GLN A 86 -14.70 -9.13 -11.65
CA GLN A 86 -15.00 -9.93 -10.47
C GLN A 86 -16.12 -9.27 -9.67
N ASN A 87 -16.93 -10.06 -8.97
CA ASN A 87 -17.92 -9.52 -8.06
C ASN A 87 -17.21 -8.81 -6.89
N PRO A 88 -17.57 -7.56 -6.56
CA PRO A 88 -16.95 -6.83 -5.48
C PRO A 88 -17.25 -7.52 -4.14
N GLU A 89 -16.26 -7.50 -3.26
CA GLU A 89 -16.38 -8.03 -1.90
C GLU A 89 -16.07 -6.89 -0.94
N TYR A 90 -17.02 -6.56 -0.07
CA TYR A 90 -16.97 -5.34 0.71
C TYR A 90 -16.46 -5.59 2.12
N VAL A 91 -15.47 -4.80 2.52
CA VAL A 91 -14.94 -4.78 3.89
C VAL A 91 -15.01 -3.39 4.48
N GLY A 92 -15.18 -3.32 5.80
CA GLY A 92 -15.24 -2.08 6.54
C GLY A 92 -14.01 -1.20 6.30
N ALA A 93 -14.26 0.03 5.84
CA ALA A 93 -13.21 1.00 5.60
C ALA A 93 -12.46 1.46 6.87
N PRO A 94 -13.08 1.58 8.08
CA PRO A 94 -12.37 2.02 9.28
C PRO A 94 -11.19 1.10 9.67
N GLN A 95 -11.37 -0.21 9.54
CA GLN A 95 -10.36 -1.21 9.87
C GLN A 95 -9.15 -1.11 8.93
N LYS A 96 -9.41 -0.98 7.61
CA LYS A 96 -8.34 -0.83 6.61
C LYS A 96 -7.62 0.52 6.75
N LYS A 97 -8.31 1.59 7.18
CA LYS A 97 -7.67 2.89 7.47
C LYS A 97 -6.61 2.77 8.56
N PHE A 98 -6.89 2.02 9.63
CA PHE A 98 -5.93 1.79 10.71
C PHE A 98 -4.70 1.02 10.20
N ALA A 99 -4.93 -0.09 9.49
CA ALA A 99 -3.84 -0.88 8.90
C ALA A 99 -2.96 -0.03 7.96
N TRP A 100 -3.56 0.80 7.11
CA TRP A 100 -2.80 1.65 6.21
C TRP A 100 -2.05 2.76 6.93
N THR A 101 -2.55 3.26 8.06
CA THR A 101 -1.82 4.25 8.88
C THR A 101 -0.51 3.67 9.42
N ILE A 102 -0.51 2.39 9.81
CA ILE A 102 0.72 1.68 10.19
C ILE A 102 1.67 1.56 8.98
N GLY A 103 1.14 1.20 7.81
CA GLY A 103 1.90 1.15 6.56
C GLY A 103 2.53 2.50 6.18
N LEU A 104 1.80 3.60 6.38
CA LEU A 104 2.30 4.95 6.18
C LEU A 104 3.43 5.29 7.16
N ALA A 105 3.28 4.96 8.45
CA ALA A 105 4.33 5.21 9.44
C ALA A 105 5.63 4.46 9.07
N LEU A 106 5.53 3.18 8.73
CA LEU A 106 6.67 2.35 8.33
C LEU A 106 7.35 2.88 7.05
N SER A 107 6.56 3.22 6.03
CA SER A 107 7.08 3.76 4.77
C SER A 107 7.72 5.13 4.95
N THR A 108 7.20 5.97 5.84
CA THR A 108 7.80 7.27 6.19
C THR A 108 9.19 7.08 6.78
N ILE A 109 9.35 6.17 7.75
CA ILE A 109 10.64 5.91 8.40
C ILE A 109 11.67 5.42 7.37
N MET A 110 11.26 4.53 6.46
CA MET A 110 12.12 4.02 5.38
C MET A 110 12.46 5.08 4.34
N PHE A 111 11.50 5.91 3.95
CA PHE A 111 11.73 7.02 3.05
C PHE A 111 12.78 7.99 3.62
N LEU A 112 12.63 8.39 4.89
CA LEU A 112 13.59 9.26 5.55
C LEU A 112 14.99 8.63 5.62
N HIS A 113 15.11 7.36 5.99
CA HIS A 113 16.42 6.71 6.11
C HIS A 113 17.10 6.48 4.75
N MET A 114 16.41 5.85 3.80
CA MET A 114 17.02 5.41 2.53
C MET A 114 17.05 6.51 1.47
N VAL A 115 16.04 7.38 1.41
CA VAL A 115 15.94 8.40 0.36
C VAL A 115 16.54 9.72 0.81
N VAL A 116 16.20 10.20 2.02
CA VAL A 116 16.67 11.51 2.50
C VAL A 116 18.07 11.45 3.11
N VAL A 117 18.26 10.57 4.10
CA VAL A 117 19.55 10.44 4.83
C VAL A 117 20.54 9.55 4.06
N ASN A 118 20.08 8.78 3.07
CA ASN A 118 20.89 7.87 2.28
C ASN A 118 21.69 6.86 3.14
N SER A 119 21.09 6.42 4.25
CA SER A 119 21.67 5.51 5.22
C SER A 119 21.15 4.09 5.01
N TYR A 120 22.09 3.13 4.93
CA TYR A 120 21.80 1.72 4.77
C TYR A 120 22.32 0.96 6.00
N SER A 121 21.40 0.34 6.72
CA SER A 121 21.73 -0.44 7.92
C SER A 121 20.98 -1.76 7.90
N PHE A 122 21.50 -2.75 8.62
CA PHE A 122 20.81 -4.01 8.86
C PHE A 122 19.38 -3.80 9.41
N ILE A 123 19.21 -2.76 10.24
CA ILE A 123 17.90 -2.37 10.79
C ILE A 123 16.93 -1.97 9.66
N THR A 124 17.38 -1.18 8.69
CA THR A 124 16.53 -0.78 7.54
C THR A 124 16.13 -1.98 6.70
N GLY A 125 17.00 -3.00 6.65
CA GLY A 125 16.68 -4.27 5.99
C GLY A 125 15.58 -5.06 6.69
N ILE A 126 15.64 -5.18 8.01
CA ILE A 126 14.58 -5.85 8.80
C ILE A 126 13.24 -5.13 8.66
N ILE A 127 13.24 -3.80 8.68
CA ILE A 127 12.00 -3.02 8.52
C ILE A 127 11.42 -3.26 7.12
N CYS A 128 12.24 -3.26 6.07
CA CYS A 128 11.79 -3.55 4.71
C CYS A 128 11.20 -4.95 4.58
N LEU A 129 11.83 -5.96 5.18
CA LEU A 129 11.31 -7.33 5.23
C LEU A 129 9.97 -7.41 5.96
N THR A 130 9.83 -6.71 7.10
CA THR A 130 8.56 -6.64 7.83
C THR A 130 7.45 -6.03 6.98
N CYS A 131 7.73 -4.94 6.26
CA CYS A 131 6.78 -4.34 5.31
C CYS A 131 6.39 -5.30 4.17
N LEU A 132 7.36 -6.03 3.61
CA LEU A 132 7.10 -7.04 2.58
C LEU A 132 6.20 -8.16 3.10
N VAL A 133 6.42 -8.61 4.33
CA VAL A 133 5.57 -9.63 4.97
C VAL A 133 4.14 -9.12 5.16
N PHE A 134 3.95 -7.88 5.61
CA PHE A 134 2.61 -7.29 5.73
C PHE A 134 1.90 -7.14 4.38
N LEU A 135 2.61 -6.70 3.33
CA LEU A 135 2.04 -6.64 1.97
C LEU A 135 1.67 -8.02 1.44
N PHE A 136 2.51 -9.01 1.69
CA PHE A 136 2.21 -10.39 1.32
C PHE A 136 0.93 -10.86 2.02
N PHE A 137 0.81 -10.64 3.33
CA PHE A 137 -0.38 -11.02 4.07
C PHE A 137 -1.65 -10.30 3.56
N GLU A 138 -1.57 -9.00 3.27
CA GLU A 138 -2.69 -8.25 2.70
C GLU A 138 -3.07 -8.79 1.30
N SER A 139 -2.10 -9.17 0.47
CA SER A 139 -2.39 -9.70 -0.87
C SER A 139 -2.96 -11.13 -0.85
N ALA A 140 -2.41 -12.00 0.00
CA ALA A 140 -2.70 -13.44 0.00
C ALA A 140 -3.89 -13.81 0.89
N PHE A 141 -3.99 -13.22 2.09
CA PHE A 141 -4.95 -13.60 3.13
C PHE A 141 -5.95 -12.51 3.52
N GLY A 142 -5.71 -11.27 3.08
CA GLY A 142 -6.58 -10.13 3.40
C GLY A 142 -7.61 -9.86 2.31
#